data_AF-A0A6A7ANC1-F1
#
_entry.id   AF-A0A6A7ANC1-F1
#
_cell.length_a   1.000
_cell.length_b   1.000
_cell.length_c   1.000
_cell.angle_alpha   90.00
_cell.angle_beta   90.00
_cell.angle_gamma   90.00
#
_symmetry.space_group_name_H-M   'P 1'
#
loop_
_entity.id
_entity.type
_entity.pdbx_description
1 polymer ?
#
loop_
_entity_poly.entity_id
_entity_poly.type
_entity_poly.pdbx_seq_one_letter_code
_entity_poly.pdbx_strand_id
1 'polypeptide(L)'
;MAGKSTKTVPTKRACDSCHRRKLKCIGEGTAPCKNCVSADLACTYNAIPQKKGPKGSSAKVLSELRKTQRNVPFDSRSLSSTPGLMPLPLFKSCIEYFFAHVYPSEPVLHHQRAQEAVNGMVSCNEAYYMVVALCAYVMIRANHKPPVSVLPRPEMAHMSNVGIGHILLEESVRVRQGYDHRESPTHYSVLTLWFYSGCYFVLARENTAWTYLRDATAQAQLPGTQ
;
A
#
# COMPACT_ATOMS: atom_id res chain seq x y z
N MET A 1 -27.08 -15.37 -48.04
CA MET A 1 -25.63 -15.16 -48.22
C MET A 1 -24.91 -15.70 -47.00
N ALA A 2 -24.22 -16.84 -47.13
CA ALA A 2 -23.60 -17.55 -46.01
C ALA A 2 -22.15 -17.07 -45.79
N GLY A 3 -21.81 -16.81 -44.52
CA GLY A 3 -20.53 -16.25 -44.08
C GLY A 3 -19.35 -17.21 -44.25
N LYS A 4 -18.19 -16.63 -44.61
CA LYS A 4 -16.88 -17.30 -44.72
C LYS A 4 -16.28 -17.50 -43.33
N SER A 5 -16.21 -18.75 -42.87
CA SER A 5 -15.39 -19.13 -41.71
C SER A 5 -13.93 -19.31 -42.12
N THR A 6 -13.06 -18.45 -41.60
CA THR A 6 -11.59 -18.59 -41.67
C THR A 6 -11.15 -19.81 -40.85
N LYS A 7 -10.76 -20.89 -41.54
CA LYS A 7 -10.10 -22.05 -40.92
C LYS A 7 -8.67 -21.67 -40.55
N THR A 8 -8.39 -21.58 -39.25
CA THR A 8 -7.04 -21.47 -38.70
C THR A 8 -6.26 -22.73 -39.06
N VAL A 9 -5.18 -22.58 -39.84
CA VAL A 9 -4.28 -23.67 -40.23
C VAL A 9 -3.60 -24.22 -38.97
N PRO A 10 -3.59 -25.56 -38.74
CA PRO A 10 -2.86 -26.15 -37.63
C PRO A 10 -1.37 -25.79 -37.72
N THR A 11 -0.82 -25.19 -36.67
CA THR A 11 0.62 -24.89 -36.60
C THR A 11 1.41 -26.20 -36.71
N LYS A 12 2.14 -26.37 -37.82
CA LYS A 12 2.93 -27.57 -38.14
C LYS A 12 3.92 -27.88 -37.01
N ARG A 13 3.93 -29.14 -36.55
CA ARG A 13 4.82 -29.65 -35.48
C ARG A 13 6.29 -29.57 -35.92
N ALA A 14 7.17 -29.13 -35.02
CA ALA A 14 8.62 -29.18 -35.25
C ALA A 14 9.17 -30.61 -35.13
N CYS A 15 10.24 -30.94 -35.87
CA CYS A 15 10.93 -32.22 -35.73
C CYS A 15 11.69 -32.31 -34.39
N ASP A 16 12.05 -33.52 -33.99
CA ASP A 16 12.67 -33.82 -32.69
C ASP A 16 14.01 -33.07 -32.53
N SER A 17 14.83 -33.04 -33.59
CA SER A 17 16.14 -32.38 -33.60
C SER A 17 16.03 -30.84 -33.47
N CYS A 18 15.07 -30.21 -34.18
CA CYS A 18 14.83 -28.77 -34.06
C CYS A 18 14.20 -28.41 -32.70
N HIS A 19 13.28 -29.24 -32.21
CA HIS A 19 12.64 -29.04 -30.91
C HIS A 19 13.66 -29.15 -29.77
N ARG A 20 14.54 -30.17 -29.77
CA ARG A 20 15.60 -30.34 -28.78
C ARG A 20 16.59 -29.18 -28.79
N ARG A 21 16.90 -28.64 -29.97
CA ARG A 21 17.80 -27.48 -30.14
C ARG A 21 17.10 -26.12 -29.99
N LYS A 22 15.78 -26.10 -29.73
CA LYS A 22 14.94 -24.89 -29.56
C LYS A 22 15.03 -23.89 -30.73
N LEU A 23 15.12 -24.39 -31.95
CA LEU A 23 15.16 -23.58 -33.17
C LEU A 23 13.96 -23.87 -34.07
N LYS A 24 13.59 -22.88 -34.90
CA LYS A 24 12.42 -23.00 -35.78
C LYS A 24 12.63 -24.13 -36.78
N CYS A 25 11.70 -25.09 -36.81
CA CYS A 25 11.75 -26.18 -37.78
C CYS A 25 11.24 -25.68 -39.14
N ILE A 26 12.06 -25.88 -40.18
CA ILE A 26 11.74 -25.50 -41.56
C ILE A 26 11.62 -26.80 -42.36
N GLY A 27 10.46 -27.43 -42.29
CA GLY A 27 10.17 -28.70 -42.97
C GLY A 27 8.66 -28.97 -43.07
N GLU A 28 8.26 -29.76 -44.07
CA GLU A 28 6.85 -30.08 -44.35
C GLU A 28 6.41 -31.46 -43.83
N GLY A 29 7.30 -32.19 -43.15
CA GLY A 29 6.98 -33.43 -42.42
C GLY A 29 7.26 -34.72 -43.20
N THR A 30 7.43 -34.66 -44.52
CA THR A 30 7.72 -35.83 -45.38
C THR A 30 9.19 -35.96 -45.77
N ALA A 31 9.95 -34.85 -45.73
CA ALA A 31 11.38 -34.79 -46.00
C ALA A 31 12.16 -34.26 -44.78
N PRO A 32 13.46 -34.60 -44.64
CA PRO A 32 14.28 -34.05 -43.57
C PRO A 32 14.32 -32.52 -43.64
N CYS A 33 14.24 -31.88 -42.47
CA CYS A 33 14.14 -30.42 -42.38
C CYS A 33 15.42 -29.73 -42.87
N LYS A 34 15.33 -28.49 -43.40
CA LYS A 34 16.53 -27.77 -43.91
C LYS A 34 17.65 -27.64 -42.86
N ASN A 35 17.27 -27.37 -41.60
CA ASN A 35 18.22 -27.27 -40.48
C ASN A 35 18.82 -28.61 -40.04
N CYS A 36 18.16 -29.71 -40.39
CA CYS A 36 18.58 -31.06 -40.07
C CYS A 36 19.58 -31.53 -41.12
N VAL A 37 19.27 -31.27 -42.40
CA VAL A 37 20.15 -31.52 -43.55
C VAL A 37 21.45 -30.71 -43.42
N SER A 38 21.36 -29.42 -43.12
CA SER A 38 22.55 -28.56 -43.00
C SER A 38 23.44 -28.88 -41.80
N ALA A 39 22.96 -29.72 -40.88
CA ALA A 39 23.69 -30.11 -39.68
C ALA A 39 24.06 -31.60 -39.69
N ASP A 40 23.78 -32.32 -40.80
CA ASP A 40 23.91 -33.77 -40.92
C ASP A 40 23.30 -34.54 -39.74
N LEU A 41 22.10 -34.13 -39.32
CA LEU A 41 21.36 -34.74 -38.21
C LEU A 41 20.14 -35.51 -38.72
N ALA A 42 19.89 -36.66 -38.09
CA ALA A 42 18.65 -37.41 -38.29
C ALA A 42 17.42 -36.54 -37.98
N CYS A 43 16.52 -36.41 -38.95
CA CYS A 43 15.26 -35.68 -38.82
C CYS A 43 14.12 -36.65 -38.55
N THR A 44 13.70 -36.76 -37.30
CA THR A 44 12.58 -37.61 -36.88
C THR A 44 11.46 -36.79 -36.26
N TYR A 45 10.24 -37.35 -36.23
CA TYR A 45 9.07 -36.79 -35.55
C TYR A 45 8.48 -37.80 -34.54
N ASN A 46 9.35 -38.68 -34.03
CA ASN A 46 8.96 -39.85 -33.25
C ASN A 46 8.74 -39.49 -31.76
N ALA A 47 9.25 -38.35 -31.28
CA ALA A 47 9.13 -38.01 -29.87
C ALA A 47 7.70 -37.57 -29.51
N ILE A 48 6.94 -38.44 -28.86
CA ILE A 48 5.62 -38.12 -28.31
C ILE A 48 5.78 -36.97 -27.31
N PRO A 49 5.15 -35.80 -27.52
CA PRO A 49 5.24 -34.68 -26.59
C PRO A 49 4.73 -35.12 -25.21
N GLN A 50 5.63 -35.21 -24.24
CA GLN A 50 5.25 -35.42 -22.86
C GLN A 50 4.54 -34.14 -22.38
N LYS A 51 3.28 -34.27 -21.95
CA LYS A 51 2.55 -33.15 -21.33
C LYS A 51 3.39 -32.70 -20.13
N LYS A 52 3.95 -31.49 -20.17
CA LYS A 52 4.39 -30.81 -18.94
C LYS A 52 3.20 -30.87 -17.99
N GLY A 53 3.42 -31.44 -16.80
CA GLY A 53 2.38 -31.72 -15.81
C GLY A 53 1.47 -30.53 -15.53
N PRO A 54 0.29 -30.77 -14.92
CA PRO A 54 -0.75 -29.77 -14.77
C PRO A 54 -0.23 -28.48 -14.12
N LYS A 55 -0.21 -27.38 -14.89
CA LYS A 55 -0.12 -26.03 -14.33
C LYS A 55 -1.47 -25.71 -13.70
N GLY A 56 -1.64 -25.97 -12.41
CA GLY A 56 -2.95 -25.71 -11.78
C GLY A 56 -3.11 -26.04 -10.31
N SER A 57 -2.18 -25.61 -9.44
CA SER A 57 -2.44 -25.52 -7.99
C SER A 57 -2.26 -24.10 -7.46
N SER A 58 -1.25 -23.36 -7.97
CA SER A 58 -0.93 -22.01 -7.49
C SER A 58 -2.07 -20.98 -7.72
N ALA A 59 -2.80 -21.06 -8.83
CA ALA A 59 -3.95 -20.17 -9.08
C ALA A 59 -5.17 -20.50 -8.19
N LYS A 60 -5.36 -21.79 -7.85
CA LYS A 60 -6.40 -22.22 -6.91
C LYS A 60 -6.05 -21.77 -5.50
N VAL A 61 -4.80 -21.95 -5.08
CA VAL A 61 -4.27 -21.45 -3.80
C VAL A 61 -4.39 -19.92 -3.70
N LEU A 62 -4.11 -19.17 -4.76
CA LEU A 62 -4.33 -17.71 -4.80
C LEU A 62 -5.83 -17.34 -4.71
N SER A 63 -6.72 -18.09 -5.35
CA SER A 63 -8.16 -17.87 -5.25
C SER A 63 -8.76 -18.28 -3.89
N GLU A 64 -8.21 -19.33 -3.28
CA GLU A 64 -8.54 -19.82 -1.94
C GLU A 64 -8.03 -18.83 -0.89
N LEU A 65 -6.75 -18.41 -0.96
CA LEU A 65 -6.19 -17.36 -0.09
C LEU A 65 -6.98 -16.05 -0.18
N ARG A 66 -7.39 -15.62 -1.38
CA ARG A 66 -8.26 -14.44 -1.54
C ARG A 66 -9.65 -14.64 -0.93
N LYS A 67 -10.22 -15.85 -0.99
CA LYS A 67 -11.51 -16.17 -0.35
C LYS A 67 -11.38 -16.25 1.17
N THR A 68 -10.30 -16.83 1.69
CA THR A 68 -10.00 -16.91 3.12
C THR A 68 -9.70 -15.55 3.72
N GLN A 69 -9.01 -14.65 2.99
CA GLN A 69 -8.81 -13.26 3.42
C GLN A 69 -10.06 -12.38 3.29
N ARG A 70 -11.03 -12.72 2.43
CA ARG A 70 -12.32 -12.00 2.33
C ARG A 70 -13.31 -12.36 3.44
N ASN A 71 -13.02 -13.41 4.22
CA ASN A 71 -13.90 -13.95 5.26
C ASN A 71 -13.36 -13.75 6.68
N VAL A 72 -12.29 -12.95 6.86
CA VAL A 72 -12.02 -12.35 8.16
C VAL A 72 -13.12 -11.31 8.35
N PRO A 73 -13.98 -11.41 9.39
CA PRO A 73 -14.91 -10.33 9.69
C PRO A 73 -14.06 -9.09 9.90
N PHE A 74 -14.15 -8.13 8.98
CA PHE A 74 -13.58 -6.82 9.16
C PHE A 74 -14.36 -6.20 10.30
N ASP A 75 -13.82 -6.30 11.51
CA ASP A 75 -14.47 -5.78 12.70
C ASP A 75 -14.44 -4.26 12.59
N SER A 76 -15.55 -3.66 12.15
CA SER A 76 -15.69 -2.21 12.03
C SER A 76 -15.42 -1.49 13.37
N ARG A 77 -15.49 -2.18 14.51
CA ARG A 77 -15.08 -1.62 15.82
C ARG A 77 -13.57 -1.38 15.88
N SER A 78 -12.78 -2.17 15.16
CA SER A 78 -11.33 -2.07 15.01
C SER A 78 -10.87 -0.91 14.10
N LEU A 79 -11.77 -0.04 13.65
CA LEU A 79 -11.44 1.16 12.87
C LEU A 79 -11.85 2.45 13.57
N SER A 80 -12.42 2.33 14.77
CA SER A 80 -12.77 3.48 15.60
C SER A 80 -11.61 3.83 16.55
N SER A 81 -11.62 5.05 17.07
CA SER A 81 -10.67 5.55 18.08
C SER A 81 -10.52 4.55 19.22
N THR A 82 -9.29 4.14 19.54
CA THR A 82 -9.02 3.31 20.73
C THR A 82 -9.31 4.12 22.00
N PRO A 83 -10.28 3.69 22.84
CA PRO A 83 -10.62 4.42 24.06
C PRO A 83 -9.39 4.56 24.98
N GLY A 84 -9.14 5.78 25.45
CA GLY A 84 -8.06 6.08 26.39
C GLY A 84 -6.66 6.04 25.80
N LEU A 85 -6.45 5.78 24.51
CA LEU A 85 -5.12 5.85 23.89
C LEU A 85 -4.62 7.29 23.72
N MET A 86 -5.55 8.24 23.60
CA MET A 86 -5.21 9.65 23.52
C MET A 86 -6.09 10.49 24.46
N PRO A 87 -5.57 10.90 25.62
CA PRO A 87 -6.27 11.76 26.55
C PRO A 87 -6.08 13.24 26.16
N LEU A 88 -7.08 14.08 26.44
CA LEU A 88 -7.09 15.51 26.10
C LEU A 88 -5.79 16.27 26.49
N PRO A 89 -5.16 16.03 27.65
CA PRO A 89 -3.91 16.70 28.03
C PRO A 89 -2.73 16.36 27.11
N LEU A 90 -2.66 15.13 26.60
CA LEU A 90 -1.59 14.72 25.68
C LEU A 90 -1.74 15.44 24.34
N PHE A 91 -2.96 15.50 23.80
CA PHE A 91 -3.25 16.24 22.58
C PHE A 91 -2.88 17.72 22.70
N LYS A 92 -3.29 18.38 23.79
CA LYS A 92 -2.96 19.79 24.04
C LYS A 92 -1.46 20.03 24.06
N SER A 93 -0.71 19.18 24.78
CA SER A 93 0.75 19.27 24.84
C SER A 93 1.41 19.16 23.44
N CYS A 94 0.94 18.24 22.60
CA CYS A 94 1.46 18.08 21.25
C CYS A 94 1.14 19.26 20.33
N ILE A 95 -0.08 19.80 20.40
CA ILE A 95 -0.51 20.92 19.56
C ILE A 95 0.19 22.21 19.95
N GLU A 96 0.27 22.51 21.25
CA GLU A 96 1.02 23.66 21.76
C GLU A 96 2.49 23.57 21.31
N TYR A 97 3.09 22.38 21.42
CA TYR A 97 4.46 22.16 20.96
C TYR A 97 4.61 22.37 19.44
N PHE A 98 3.67 21.87 18.63
CA PHE A 98 3.65 22.07 17.18
C PHE A 98 3.69 23.56 16.83
N PHE A 99 2.78 24.36 17.39
CA PHE A 99 2.71 25.79 17.07
C PHE A 99 3.93 26.58 17.59
N ALA A 100 4.50 26.18 18.73
CA ALA A 100 5.66 26.85 19.29
C ALA A 100 6.98 26.51 18.55
N HIS A 101 7.16 25.27 18.07
CA HIS A 101 8.47 24.78 17.62
C HIS A 101 8.53 24.25 16.19
N VAL A 102 7.40 23.85 15.61
CA VAL A 102 7.34 23.26 14.26
C VAL A 102 6.74 24.23 13.25
N TYR A 103 5.66 24.90 13.62
CA TYR A 103 4.92 25.81 12.75
C TYR A 103 5.78 26.95 12.16
N PRO A 104 6.73 27.59 12.89
CA PRO A 104 7.55 28.65 12.32
C PRO A 104 8.35 28.24 11.08
N SER A 105 8.79 26.98 11.01
CA SER A 105 9.49 26.44 9.85
C SER A 105 8.57 25.73 8.85
N GLU A 106 7.45 25.16 9.34
CA GLU A 106 6.57 24.29 8.56
C GLU A 106 5.10 24.67 8.79
N PRO A 107 4.62 25.79 8.22
CA PRO A 107 3.29 26.34 8.49
C PRO A 107 2.19 25.63 7.67
N VAL A 108 2.03 24.32 7.87
CA VAL A 108 1.09 23.50 7.10
C VAL A 108 -0.34 23.49 7.65
N LEU A 109 -0.53 23.83 8.93
CA LEU A 109 -1.81 23.79 9.62
C LEU A 109 -2.12 25.12 10.30
N HIS A 110 -3.23 25.75 9.95
CA HIS A 110 -3.67 26.98 10.59
C HIS A 110 -4.18 26.74 12.02
N HIS A 111 -3.88 27.67 12.94
CA HIS A 111 -4.23 27.55 14.36
C HIS A 111 -5.72 27.32 14.61
N GLN A 112 -6.58 28.10 13.95
CA GLN A 112 -8.04 27.94 14.10
C GLN A 112 -8.52 26.56 13.62
N ARG A 113 -8.02 26.07 12.48
CA ARG A 113 -8.39 24.74 11.94
C ARG A 113 -7.91 23.61 12.87
N ALA A 114 -6.76 23.77 13.52
CA ALA A 114 -6.29 22.82 14.53
C ALA A 114 -7.24 22.74 15.73
N GLN A 115 -7.72 23.90 16.22
CA GLN A 115 -8.68 23.95 17.32
C GLN A 115 -10.03 23.33 16.94
N GLU A 116 -10.53 23.63 15.74
CA GLU A 116 -11.76 23.02 15.19
C GLU A 116 -11.64 21.50 15.12
N ALA A 117 -10.50 20.98 14.63
CA ALA A 117 -10.24 19.54 14.57
C ALA A 117 -10.27 18.89 15.96
N VAL A 118 -9.63 19.51 16.96
CA VAL A 118 -9.64 19.00 18.34
C VAL A 118 -11.04 18.99 18.93
N ASN A 119 -11.82 20.04 18.69
CA ASN A 119 -13.19 20.12 19.21
C ASN A 119 -14.12 19.10 18.53
N GLY A 120 -13.88 18.79 17.25
CA GLY A 120 -14.68 17.86 16.47
C GLY A 120 -14.24 16.39 16.52
N MET A 121 -13.06 16.07 17.07
CA MET A 121 -12.44 14.74 16.94
C MET A 121 -13.27 13.59 17.54
N VAL A 122 -14.13 13.87 18.52
CA VAL A 122 -15.01 12.85 19.11
C VAL A 122 -16.13 12.42 18.14
N SER A 123 -16.56 13.33 17.28
CA SER A 123 -17.67 13.12 16.34
C SER A 123 -17.22 12.93 14.89
N CYS A 124 -15.95 13.19 14.59
CA CYS A 124 -15.39 13.10 13.25
C CYS A 124 -14.09 12.29 13.25
N ASN A 125 -14.15 11.10 12.64
CA ASN A 125 -12.97 10.24 12.49
C ASN A 125 -11.84 10.92 11.71
N GLU A 126 -12.18 11.78 10.74
CA GLU A 126 -11.18 12.51 9.94
C GLU A 126 -10.36 13.49 10.76
N ALA A 127 -11.04 14.26 11.59
CA ALA A 127 -10.38 15.13 12.56
C ALA A 127 -9.56 14.31 13.57
N TYR A 128 -10.08 13.17 14.06
CA TYR A 128 -9.36 12.29 14.98
C TYR A 128 -8.04 11.79 14.40
N TYR A 129 -8.04 11.07 13.27
CA TYR A 129 -6.80 10.51 12.76
C TYR A 129 -5.81 11.64 12.35
N MET A 130 -6.29 12.79 11.88
CA MET A 130 -5.40 13.91 11.55
C MET A 130 -4.69 14.43 12.81
N VAL A 131 -5.44 14.64 13.90
CA VAL A 131 -4.87 15.11 15.18
C VAL A 131 -3.91 14.06 15.78
N VAL A 132 -4.25 12.78 15.70
CA VAL A 132 -3.35 11.70 16.15
C VAL A 132 -2.06 11.65 15.30
N ALA A 133 -2.17 11.82 13.98
CA ALA A 133 -1.01 11.92 13.08
C ALA A 133 -0.10 13.10 13.43
N LEU A 134 -0.67 14.28 13.75
CA LEU A 134 0.08 15.43 14.22
C LEU A 134 0.85 15.11 15.51
N CYS A 135 0.19 14.46 16.48
CA CYS A 135 0.83 14.06 17.73
C CYS A 135 1.99 13.09 17.51
N ALA A 136 1.78 12.08 16.65
CA ALA A 136 2.84 11.15 16.25
C ALA A 136 4.02 11.90 15.61
N TYR A 137 3.72 12.84 14.73
CA TYR A 137 4.72 13.62 14.01
C TYR A 137 5.59 14.47 14.95
N VAL A 138 5.01 15.20 15.91
CA VAL A 138 5.81 16.00 16.83
C VAL A 138 6.67 15.14 17.76
N MET A 139 6.21 13.93 18.12
CA MET A 139 7.00 13.01 18.95
C MET A 139 8.12 12.31 18.16
N ILE A 140 7.87 11.94 16.89
CA ILE A 140 8.84 11.24 16.06
C ILE A 140 9.85 12.22 15.46
N ARG A 141 9.37 13.24 14.73
CA ARG A 141 10.24 14.14 13.94
C ARG A 141 10.80 15.28 14.78
N ALA A 142 9.96 15.92 15.58
CA ALA A 142 10.40 17.05 16.41
C ALA A 142 10.91 16.61 17.79
N ASN A 143 10.86 15.30 18.10
CA ASN A 143 11.32 14.70 19.35
C ASN A 143 10.68 15.34 20.61
N HIS A 144 9.41 15.75 20.50
CA HIS A 144 8.64 16.25 21.64
C HIS A 144 8.56 15.17 22.73
N LYS A 145 8.86 15.55 23.97
CA LYS A 145 8.76 14.69 25.14
C LYS A 145 7.56 15.14 25.99
N PRO A 146 6.37 14.54 25.82
CA PRO A 146 5.24 14.90 26.67
C PRO A 146 5.55 14.57 28.13
N PRO A 147 5.11 15.39 29.10
CA PRO A 147 5.31 15.09 30.51
C PRO A 147 4.61 13.79 30.89
N VAL A 148 5.21 13.00 31.78
CA VAL A 148 4.68 11.68 32.18
C VAL A 148 3.25 11.77 32.73
N SER A 149 2.90 12.89 33.37
CA SER A 149 1.56 13.16 33.91
C SER A 149 0.43 13.20 32.88
N VAL A 150 0.75 13.42 31.59
CA VAL A 150 -0.25 13.47 30.52
C VAL A 150 -0.34 12.16 29.73
N LEU A 151 0.52 11.17 30.02
CA LEU A 151 0.50 9.90 29.33
C LEU A 151 -0.70 9.05 29.77
N PRO A 152 -1.37 8.37 28.82
CA PRO A 152 -2.59 7.60 29.12
C PRO A 152 -2.33 6.31 29.89
N ARG A 153 -1.13 5.74 29.75
CA ARG A 153 -0.79 4.43 30.32
C ARG A 153 0.55 4.52 31.06
N PRO A 154 0.67 3.90 32.25
CA PRO A 154 1.92 3.89 33.01
C PRO A 154 3.06 3.21 32.23
N GLU A 155 2.76 2.22 31.40
CA GLU A 155 3.73 1.54 30.53
C GLU A 155 4.43 2.49 29.55
N MET A 156 3.73 3.53 29.08
CA MET A 156 4.31 4.52 28.16
C MET A 156 5.36 5.40 28.83
N ALA A 157 5.37 5.50 30.17
CA ALA A 157 6.36 6.30 30.89
C ALA A 157 7.81 5.80 30.70
N HIS A 158 7.97 4.51 30.38
CA HIS A 158 9.27 3.88 30.15
C HIS A 158 9.65 3.82 28.65
N MET A 159 8.76 4.25 27.76
CA MET A 159 9.00 4.24 26.32
C MET A 159 9.72 5.51 25.87
N SER A 160 10.47 5.42 24.78
CA SER A 160 10.97 6.62 24.10
C SER A 160 9.82 7.38 23.44
N ASN A 161 9.95 8.69 23.26
CA ASN A 161 8.90 9.48 22.57
C ASN A 161 8.67 8.98 21.15
N VAL A 162 9.72 8.54 20.46
CA VAL A 162 9.61 7.94 19.13
C VAL A 162 8.80 6.64 19.20
N GLY A 163 8.96 5.83 20.25
CA GLY A 163 8.15 4.64 20.48
C GLY A 163 6.67 4.95 20.73
N ILE A 164 6.37 5.97 21.55
CA ILE A 164 4.99 6.43 21.77
C ILE A 164 4.41 6.97 20.46
N GLY A 165 5.16 7.80 19.74
CA GLY A 165 4.77 8.35 18.45
C GLY A 165 4.51 7.26 17.41
N HIS A 166 5.25 6.14 17.42
CA HIS A 166 4.98 5.00 16.54
C HIS A 166 3.62 4.35 16.83
N ILE A 167 3.27 4.17 18.11
CA ILE A 167 1.94 3.67 18.51
C ILE A 167 0.84 4.60 17.98
N LEU A 168 1.02 5.91 18.12
CA LEU A 168 0.06 6.90 17.61
C LEU A 168 -0.03 6.89 16.08
N LEU A 169 1.10 6.74 15.38
CA LEU A 169 1.14 6.62 13.93
C LEU A 169 0.34 5.40 13.45
N GLU A 170 0.55 4.24 14.08
CA GLU A 170 -0.17 3.01 13.74
C GLU A 170 -1.67 3.13 14.02
N GLU A 171 -2.04 3.75 15.14
CA GLU A 171 -3.43 4.05 15.48
C GLU A 171 -4.10 4.91 14.40
N SER A 172 -3.44 6.00 14.01
CA SER A 172 -3.94 6.90 12.98
C SER A 172 -4.10 6.18 11.65
N VAL A 173 -3.11 5.37 11.24
CA VAL A 173 -3.17 4.58 10.00
C VAL A 173 -4.33 3.58 10.04
N ARG A 174 -4.52 2.90 11.18
CA ARG A 174 -5.61 1.94 11.40
C ARG A 174 -6.98 2.60 11.27
N VAL A 175 -7.23 3.70 12.00
CA VAL A 175 -8.53 4.39 11.97
C VAL A 175 -8.84 4.96 10.58
N ARG A 176 -7.82 5.44 9.87
CA ARG A 176 -7.96 5.94 8.51
C ARG A 176 -8.48 4.90 7.52
N GLN A 177 -8.16 3.61 7.69
CA GLN A 177 -8.59 2.52 6.78
C GLN A 177 -10.12 2.34 6.73
N GLY A 178 -10.87 2.89 7.69
CA GLY A 178 -12.33 2.83 7.71
C GLY A 178 -13.06 3.78 6.76
N TYR A 179 -12.35 4.62 5.99
CA TYR A 179 -12.96 5.60 5.09
C TYR A 179 -12.25 5.63 3.73
N ASP A 180 -13.01 5.84 2.64
CA ASP A 180 -12.47 5.89 1.28
C ASP A 180 -11.97 7.29 0.90
N HIS A 181 -10.76 7.61 1.36
CA HIS A 181 -10.09 8.90 1.10
C HIS A 181 -9.68 9.13 -0.35
N ARG A 182 -9.84 8.15 -1.24
CA ARG A 182 -9.39 8.25 -2.64
C ARG A 182 -10.42 8.94 -3.50
N GLU A 183 -11.69 8.67 -3.25
CA GLU A 183 -12.81 9.25 -3.98
C GLU A 183 -13.26 10.60 -3.37
N SER A 184 -13.09 10.75 -2.05
CA SER A 184 -13.54 11.95 -1.31
C SER A 184 -12.43 12.51 -0.41
N PRO A 185 -11.37 13.12 -0.98
CA PRO A 185 -10.31 13.73 -0.18
C PRO A 185 -10.79 14.98 0.55
N THR A 186 -10.33 15.16 1.78
CA THR A 186 -10.60 16.34 2.61
C THR A 186 -9.29 17.02 2.99
N HIS A 187 -9.36 18.25 3.50
CA HIS A 187 -8.15 18.90 4.04
C HIS A 187 -7.51 18.07 5.18
N TYR A 188 -8.31 17.34 5.97
CA TYR A 188 -7.79 16.41 6.97
C TYR A 188 -7.05 15.23 6.36
N SER A 189 -7.57 14.64 5.28
CA SER A 189 -6.89 13.51 4.61
C SER A 189 -5.54 13.93 4.02
N VAL A 190 -5.47 15.13 3.41
CA VAL A 190 -4.24 15.72 2.86
C VAL A 190 -3.20 15.97 3.96
N LEU A 191 -3.58 16.65 5.05
CA LEU A 191 -2.68 16.93 6.16
C LEU A 191 -2.17 15.65 6.83
N THR A 192 -3.05 14.66 6.99
CA THR A 192 -2.67 13.35 7.55
C THR A 192 -1.59 12.67 6.71
N LEU A 193 -1.73 12.70 5.37
CA LEU A 193 -0.70 12.16 4.47
C LEU A 193 0.62 12.90 4.59
N TRP A 194 0.57 14.22 4.72
CA TRP A 194 1.76 15.04 4.93
C TRP A 194 2.47 14.66 6.25
N PHE A 195 1.74 14.56 7.37
CA PHE A 195 2.30 14.13 8.66
C PHE A 195 2.88 12.71 8.57
N TYR A 196 2.18 11.76 7.94
CA TYR A 196 2.71 10.41 7.74
C TYR A 196 4.03 10.42 6.99
N SER A 197 4.15 11.22 5.93
CA SER A 197 5.39 11.31 5.16
C SER A 197 6.58 11.70 6.06
N GLY A 198 6.42 12.72 6.91
CA GLY A 198 7.47 13.17 7.83
C GLY A 198 7.84 12.12 8.89
N CYS A 199 6.86 11.40 9.44
CA CYS A 199 7.13 10.29 10.34
C CYS A 199 7.95 9.19 9.66
N TYR A 200 7.57 8.77 8.46
CA TYR A 200 8.23 7.67 7.77
C TYR A 200 9.63 8.03 7.23
N PHE A 201 9.92 9.31 6.96
CA PHE A 201 11.29 9.75 6.68
C PHE A 201 12.21 9.51 7.89
N VAL A 202 11.77 9.88 9.09
CA VAL A 202 12.54 9.69 10.33
C VAL A 202 12.69 8.21 10.69
N LEU A 203 11.68 7.40 10.38
CA LEU A 203 11.70 5.94 10.59
C LEU A 203 12.50 5.17 9.51
N ALA A 204 13.26 5.86 8.64
CA ALA A 204 14.06 5.27 7.57
C ALA A 204 13.24 4.39 6.58
N ARG A 205 11.97 4.75 6.36
CA ARG A 205 11.06 4.09 5.38
C ARG A 205 10.76 5.03 4.22
N GLU A 206 11.80 5.48 3.54
CA GLU A 206 11.74 6.53 2.52
C GLU A 206 10.72 6.26 1.40
N ASN A 207 10.66 5.03 0.88
CA ASN A 207 9.69 4.68 -0.16
C ASN A 207 8.23 4.88 0.32
N THR A 208 7.96 4.53 1.58
CA THR A 208 6.64 4.74 2.20
C THR A 208 6.39 6.23 2.39
N ALA A 209 7.39 6.98 2.86
CA ALA A 209 7.30 8.43 3.04
C ALA A 209 6.98 9.16 1.73
N TRP A 210 7.72 8.86 0.66
CA TRP A 210 7.50 9.43 -0.67
C TRP A 210 6.14 9.10 -1.26
N THR A 211 5.65 7.88 -1.04
CA THR A 211 4.31 7.49 -1.49
C THR A 211 3.25 8.37 -0.84
N TYR A 212 3.31 8.55 0.48
CA TYR A 212 2.38 9.42 1.19
C TYR A 212 2.49 10.88 0.78
N LEU A 213 3.70 11.40 0.58
CA LEU A 213 3.90 12.80 0.15
C LEU A 213 3.33 13.05 -1.25
N ARG A 214 3.56 12.12 -2.18
CA ARG A 214 3.00 12.20 -3.54
C ARG A 214 1.47 12.14 -3.50
N ASP A 215 0.92 11.25 -2.69
CA ASP A 215 -0.53 11.13 -2.54
C ASP A 215 -1.13 12.40 -1.90
N ALA A 216 -0.45 13.01 -0.92
CA ALA A 216 -0.86 14.30 -0.33
C ALA A 216 -0.92 15.40 -1.39
N THR A 217 0.14 15.48 -2.21
CA THR A 217 0.26 16.48 -3.28
C THR A 217 -0.83 16.28 -4.33
N ALA A 218 -1.11 15.04 -4.71
CA ALA A 218 -2.17 14.72 -5.65
C ALA A 218 -3.56 15.08 -5.10
N GLN A 219 -3.84 14.76 -3.83
CA GLN A 219 -5.11 15.10 -3.20
C GLN A 219 -5.31 16.61 -3.07
N ALA A 220 -4.27 17.37 -2.71
CA ALA A 220 -4.35 18.82 -2.56
C ALA A 220 -4.69 19.56 -3.88
N GLN A 221 -4.45 18.94 -5.03
CA GLN A 221 -4.76 19.49 -6.34
C GLN A 221 -6.21 19.19 -6.80
N LEU A 222 -6.92 18.30 -6.10
CA LEU A 222 -8.29 17.95 -6.45
C LEU A 222 -9.28 19.06 -6.03
N PRO A 223 -10.27 19.39 -6.88
CA PRO A 223 -11.30 20.37 -6.53
C PRO A 223 -12.14 19.86 -5.34
N GLY A 224 -12.25 20.67 -4.29
CA GLY A 224 -13.01 20.34 -3.07
C GLY A 224 -12.19 20.24 -1.77
N THR A 225 -10.87 20.47 -1.83
CA THR A 225 -9.96 20.34 -0.67
C THR A 225 -9.66 21.66 0.07
N GLN A 226 -10.33 22.77 -0.26
CA GLN A 226 -10.10 24.09 0.36
C GLN A 226 -10.89 24.30 1.66
#